data_AF-A0A2N5D8F7-F1
#
_entry.id   AF-A0A2N5D8F7-F1
#
_cell.length_a   1.000
_cell.length_b   1.000
_cell.length_c   1.000
_cell.angle_alpha   90.00
_cell.angle_beta   90.00
_cell.angle_gamma   90.00
#
_symmetry.space_group_name_H-M   'P 1'
#
loop_
_entity.id
_entity.type
_entity.pdbx_description
1 polymer ?
#
loop_
_entity_poly.entity_id
_entity_poly.type
_entity_poly.pdbx_seq_one_letter_code
_entity_poly.pdbx_strand_id
1 'polypeptide(L)'
;MLAPFVLGVRIVIDKLAVLNPFAKLPDEETAARAARAGAVGAWLTAVGSVIGAAMIFFRFDTYLAKMREAALADSAGRDPAVTQAVLATMGPTMAWATIGFTIAIGLVYVWLGVVQWRRLTRMIPLMMLLFAAYGLLTTALGLAGGKAVMGLVVPLQIAFSLLLSTVALLCFIAGTRGGFRLQALRKAG
;
A
#
# COMPACT_ATOMS: atom_id res chain seq x y z
N MET A 1 -12.43 -38.79 -20.20
CA MET A 1 -12.53 -37.35 -20.51
C MET A 1 -12.22 -36.55 -19.23
N LEU A 2 -10.96 -36.24 -18.95
CA LEU A 2 -10.49 -35.58 -17.70
C LEU A 2 -9.48 -34.45 -17.98
N ALA A 3 -9.65 -33.72 -19.09
CA ALA A 3 -8.69 -32.75 -19.59
C ALA A 3 -8.80 -31.27 -19.09
N PRO A 4 -9.95 -30.74 -18.63
CA PRO A 4 -10.03 -29.30 -18.35
C PRO A 4 -9.43 -28.88 -16.99
N PHE A 5 -9.40 -29.77 -16.00
CA PHE A 5 -8.98 -29.39 -14.64
C PHE A 5 -7.45 -29.23 -14.49
N VAL A 6 -6.67 -30.09 -15.14
CA VAL A 6 -5.19 -30.10 -15.06
C VAL A 6 -4.58 -28.87 -15.76
N LEU A 7 -5.22 -28.40 -16.84
CA LEU A 7 -4.77 -27.21 -17.58
C LEU A 7 -4.99 -25.92 -16.77
N GLY A 8 -6.13 -25.80 -16.07
CA GLY A 8 -6.43 -24.66 -15.21
C GLY A 8 -5.46 -24.52 -14.03
N VAL A 9 -5.13 -25.63 -13.36
CA VAL A 9 -4.21 -25.63 -12.21
C VAL A 9 -2.79 -25.25 -12.63
N ARG A 10 -2.28 -25.76 -13.77
CA ARG A 10 -0.95 -25.37 -14.28
C ARG A 10 -0.85 -23.88 -14.61
N ILE A 11 -1.89 -23.31 -15.24
CA ILE A 11 -1.92 -21.87 -15.58
C ILE A 11 -1.88 -20.99 -14.32
N VAL A 12 -2.55 -21.41 -13.23
CA VAL A 12 -2.55 -20.66 -11.96
C VAL A 12 -1.17 -20.73 -11.28
N ILE A 13 -0.52 -21.89 -11.27
CA ILE A 13 0.81 -22.08 -10.66
C ILE A 13 1.88 -21.24 -11.39
N ASP A 14 1.88 -21.21 -12.72
CA ASP A 14 2.82 -20.39 -13.51
C ASP A 14 2.62 -18.87 -13.29
N LYS A 15 1.37 -18.42 -13.12
CA LYS A 15 1.08 -17.00 -12.84
C LYS A 15 1.49 -16.59 -11.43
N LEU A 16 1.38 -17.48 -10.45
CA LEU A 16 1.88 -17.25 -9.09
C LEU A 16 3.41 -17.26 -9.03
N ALA A 17 4.09 -18.00 -9.92
CA ALA A 17 5.55 -17.99 -10.01
C ALA A 17 6.12 -16.61 -10.35
N VAL A 18 5.36 -15.75 -11.04
CA VAL A 18 5.76 -14.35 -11.30
C VAL A 18 5.89 -13.54 -10.01
N LEU A 19 5.08 -13.87 -8.99
CA LEU A 19 5.12 -13.22 -7.67
C LEU A 19 6.15 -13.87 -6.72
N ASN A 20 6.65 -15.07 -7.02
CA ASN A 20 7.73 -15.67 -6.23
C ASN A 20 8.97 -14.78 -6.36
N PRO A 21 9.48 -14.16 -5.28
CA PRO A 21 10.58 -13.19 -5.30
C PRO A 21 11.93 -13.79 -5.70
N PHE A 22 12.06 -15.12 -5.73
CA PHE A 22 13.30 -15.83 -6.08
C PHE A 22 13.23 -16.55 -7.44
N ALA A 23 12.09 -16.54 -8.12
CA ALA A 23 11.97 -17.15 -9.44
C ALA A 23 12.83 -16.43 -10.50
N LYS A 24 13.48 -17.20 -11.37
CA LYS A 24 14.21 -16.69 -12.53
C LYS A 24 13.23 -16.16 -13.59
N LEU A 25 13.63 -15.11 -14.29
CA LEU A 25 12.89 -14.50 -15.41
C LEU A 25 13.67 -14.76 -16.70
N PRO A 26 13.35 -15.82 -17.45
CA PRO A 26 14.21 -16.31 -18.53
C PRO A 26 14.22 -15.37 -19.74
N ASP A 27 13.04 -14.88 -20.14
CA ASP A 27 12.81 -14.14 -21.39
C ASP A 27 12.23 -12.73 -21.17
N GLU A 28 12.16 -11.95 -22.25
CA GLU A 28 11.68 -10.57 -22.23
C GLU A 28 10.18 -10.46 -21.88
N GLU A 29 9.36 -11.40 -22.38
CA GLU A 29 7.91 -11.39 -22.15
C GLU A 29 7.60 -11.63 -20.66
N THR A 30 8.27 -12.61 -20.05
CA THR A 30 8.14 -12.93 -18.63
C THR A 30 8.68 -11.78 -17.76
N ALA A 31 9.77 -11.13 -18.16
CA ALA A 31 10.28 -9.93 -17.48
C ALA A 31 9.30 -8.75 -17.59
N ALA A 32 8.67 -8.53 -18.74
CA ALA A 32 7.67 -7.49 -18.94
C ALA A 32 6.39 -7.74 -18.12
N ARG A 33 5.92 -8.99 -18.05
CA ARG A 33 4.79 -9.38 -17.20
C ARG A 33 5.11 -9.14 -15.72
N ALA A 34 6.30 -9.50 -15.27
CA ALA A 34 6.76 -9.20 -13.91
C ALA A 34 6.81 -7.68 -13.67
N ALA A 35 7.34 -6.89 -14.62
CA ALA A 35 7.40 -5.42 -14.50
C ALA A 35 6.01 -4.77 -14.38
N ARG A 36 4.99 -5.33 -15.05
CA ARG A 36 3.59 -4.90 -14.94
C ARG A 36 2.96 -5.19 -13.59
N ALA A 37 3.47 -6.17 -12.83
CA ALA A 37 3.01 -6.40 -11.46
C ALA A 37 3.20 -5.14 -10.60
N GLY A 38 4.24 -4.33 -10.85
CA GLY A 38 4.42 -3.05 -10.17
C GLY A 38 3.28 -2.06 -10.38
N ALA A 39 2.66 -2.05 -11.56
CA ALA A 39 1.47 -1.23 -11.83
C ALA A 39 0.23 -1.75 -11.09
N VAL A 40 0.06 -3.08 -11.03
CA VAL A 40 -1.01 -3.71 -10.25
C VAL A 40 -0.87 -3.37 -8.77
N GLY A 41 0.35 -3.43 -8.22
CA GLY A 41 0.62 -3.00 -6.85
C GLY A 41 0.21 -1.55 -6.59
N ALA A 42 0.52 -0.64 -7.52
CA ALA A 42 0.15 0.77 -7.39
C ALA A 42 -1.39 0.96 -7.39
N TRP A 43 -2.11 0.25 -8.26
CA TRP A 43 -3.58 0.30 -8.28
C TRP A 43 -4.21 -0.29 -7.02
N LEU A 44 -3.65 -1.39 -6.48
CA LEU A 44 -4.09 -1.95 -5.21
C LEU A 44 -3.91 -0.94 -4.07
N THR A 45 -2.77 -0.24 -4.03
CA THR A 45 -2.55 0.84 -3.06
C THR A 45 -3.55 1.98 -3.23
N ALA A 46 -3.86 2.39 -4.47
CA ALA A 46 -4.87 3.41 -4.73
C ALA A 46 -6.26 3.01 -4.23
N VAL A 47 -6.67 1.75 -4.44
CA VAL A 47 -7.92 1.19 -3.89
C VAL A 47 -7.89 1.25 -2.36
N GLY A 48 -6.76 0.89 -1.74
CA GLY A 48 -6.55 1.02 -0.30
C GLY A 48 -6.75 2.45 0.20
N SER A 49 -6.24 3.46 -0.52
CA SER A 49 -6.44 4.88 -0.19
C SER A 49 -7.92 5.28 -0.24
N VAL A 50 -8.65 4.87 -1.28
CA VAL A 50 -10.09 5.17 -1.41
C VAL A 50 -10.88 4.53 -0.26
N ILE A 51 -10.58 3.27 0.07
CA ILE A 51 -11.21 2.58 1.21
C ILE A 51 -10.89 3.31 2.51
N GLY A 52 -9.64 3.70 2.74
CA GLY A 52 -9.23 4.45 3.92
C GLY A 52 -9.97 5.77 4.07
N ALA A 53 -10.06 6.55 2.99
CA ALA A 53 -10.79 7.81 2.95
C ALA A 53 -12.30 7.62 3.20
N ALA A 54 -12.91 6.62 2.56
CA ALA A 54 -14.32 6.27 2.77
C ALA A 54 -14.59 5.88 4.23
N MET A 55 -13.69 5.11 4.86
CA MET A 55 -13.83 4.71 6.25
C MET A 55 -13.78 5.92 7.21
N ILE A 56 -12.91 6.90 6.95
CA ILE A 56 -12.88 8.14 7.73
C ILE A 56 -14.18 8.91 7.51
N PHE A 57 -14.63 9.05 6.25
CA PHE A 57 -15.85 9.77 5.91
C PHE A 57 -17.10 9.17 6.57
N PHE A 58 -17.30 7.86 6.50
CA PHE A 58 -18.46 7.19 7.10
C PHE A 58 -18.40 7.11 8.64
N ARG A 59 -17.24 7.40 9.25
CA ARG A 59 -17.04 7.37 10.71
C ARG A 59 -16.43 8.68 11.20
N PHE A 60 -16.83 9.78 10.58
CA PHE A 60 -16.17 11.08 10.73
C PHE A 60 -16.11 11.54 12.20
N ASP A 61 -17.24 11.47 12.90
CA ASP A 61 -17.31 11.89 14.31
C ASP A 61 -16.48 10.98 15.22
N THR A 62 -16.52 9.67 15.01
CA THR A 62 -15.71 8.70 15.76
C THR A 62 -14.23 8.93 15.53
N TYR A 63 -13.83 9.18 14.29
CA TYR A 63 -12.45 9.48 13.93
C TYR A 63 -11.95 10.74 14.65
N LEU A 64 -12.73 11.83 14.65
CA LEU A 64 -12.37 13.06 15.37
C LEU A 64 -12.29 12.87 16.88
N ALA A 65 -13.27 12.18 17.48
CA ALA A 65 -13.29 11.92 18.92
C ALA A 65 -12.03 11.14 19.35
N LYS A 66 -11.68 10.10 18.59
CA LYS A 66 -10.52 9.27 18.87
C LYS A 66 -9.19 9.97 18.60
N MET A 67 -9.11 10.86 17.60
CA MET A 67 -7.92 11.69 17.44
C MET A 67 -7.70 12.63 18.62
N ARG A 68 -8.77 13.26 19.14
CA ARG A 68 -8.69 14.11 20.33
C ARG A 68 -8.27 13.32 21.58
N GLU A 69 -8.81 12.12 21.75
CA GLU A 69 -8.42 11.21 22.82
C GLU A 69 -6.92 10.85 22.73
N ALA A 70 -6.44 10.50 21.54
CA ALA A 70 -5.03 10.21 21.30
C ALA A 70 -4.12 11.42 21.56
N ALA A 71 -4.56 12.62 21.19
CA ALA A 71 -3.81 13.85 21.44
C ALA A 71 -3.71 14.18 22.92
N LEU A 72 -4.82 14.02 23.66
CA LEU A 72 -4.84 14.16 25.11
C LEU A 72 -3.85 13.18 25.77
N ALA A 73 -3.85 11.92 25.33
CA ALA A 73 -2.93 10.92 25.82
C ALA A 73 -1.46 11.26 25.52
N ASP A 74 -1.12 11.77 24.32
CA ASP A 74 0.25 12.16 23.96
C ASP A 74 0.71 13.45 24.68
N SER A 75 -0.25 14.29 25.06
CA SER A 75 -0.02 15.52 25.84
C SER A 75 -0.07 15.32 27.36
N ALA A 76 -0.30 14.09 27.84
CA ALA A 76 -0.37 13.80 29.27
C ALA A 76 0.95 14.19 29.94
N GLY A 77 0.88 15.10 30.92
CA GLY A 77 2.05 15.65 31.62
C GLY A 77 2.74 16.82 30.92
N ARG A 78 2.21 17.35 29.81
CA ARG A 78 2.65 18.62 29.19
C ARG A 78 1.87 19.81 29.77
N ASP A 79 2.37 21.01 29.50
CA ASP A 79 1.73 22.28 29.87
C ASP A 79 0.27 22.35 29.34
N PRO A 80 -0.72 22.68 30.18
CA PRO A 80 -2.12 22.88 29.77
C PRO A 80 -2.30 23.81 28.57
N ALA A 81 -1.47 24.85 28.43
CA ALA A 81 -1.53 25.77 27.29
C ALA A 81 -1.17 25.08 25.97
N VAL A 82 -0.19 24.18 25.99
CA VAL A 82 0.21 23.37 24.82
C VAL A 82 -0.89 22.37 24.47
N THR A 83 -1.49 21.72 25.46
CA THR A 83 -2.59 20.77 25.26
C THR A 83 -3.82 21.44 24.63
N GLN A 84 -4.19 22.64 25.09
CA GLN A 84 -5.28 23.41 24.49
C GLN A 84 -4.99 23.82 23.05
N ALA A 85 -3.75 24.25 22.75
CA ALA A 85 -3.36 24.60 21.38
C ALA A 85 -3.44 23.39 20.44
N VAL A 86 -2.99 22.21 20.87
CA VAL A 86 -3.11 20.97 20.08
C VAL A 86 -4.57 20.63 19.82
N LEU A 87 -5.43 20.67 20.84
CA LEU A 87 -6.85 20.37 20.69
C LEU A 87 -7.59 21.36 19.78
N ALA A 88 -7.22 22.65 19.81
CA ALA A 88 -7.78 23.67 18.93
C ALA A 88 -7.50 23.37 17.44
N THR A 89 -6.39 22.70 17.13
CA THR A 89 -6.07 22.26 15.77
C THR A 89 -6.80 20.97 15.35
N MET A 90 -7.36 20.22 16.30
CA MET A 90 -8.09 18.97 16.05
C MET A 90 -9.59 19.21 15.82
N GLY A 91 -9.86 20.01 14.79
CA GLY A 91 -11.20 20.30 14.28
C GLY A 91 -11.60 19.43 13.08
N PRO A 92 -12.85 19.57 12.60
CA PRO A 92 -13.33 18.90 11.39
C PRO A 92 -12.45 19.11 10.16
N THR A 93 -11.82 20.28 10.05
CA THR A 93 -10.87 20.61 8.98
C THR A 93 -9.74 19.60 8.86
N MET A 94 -9.25 19.08 10.00
CA MET A 94 -8.18 18.08 9.99
C MET A 94 -8.64 16.76 9.37
N ALA A 95 -9.84 16.27 9.73
CA ALA A 95 -10.37 15.04 9.15
C ALA A 95 -10.64 15.19 7.64
N TRP A 96 -11.17 16.34 7.21
CA TRP A 96 -11.34 16.65 5.79
C TRP A 96 -10.01 16.75 5.04
N ALA A 97 -9.00 17.38 5.65
CA ALA A 97 -7.66 17.44 5.09
C ALA A 97 -7.07 16.03 4.92
N THR A 98 -7.22 15.16 5.93
CA THR A 98 -6.77 13.75 5.85
C THR A 98 -7.48 12.99 4.73
N ILE A 99 -8.81 13.13 4.60
CA ILE A 99 -9.58 12.51 3.50
C ILE A 99 -9.06 13.02 2.15
N GLY A 100 -8.99 14.35 1.97
CA GLY A 100 -8.57 14.97 0.72
C GLY A 100 -7.15 14.58 0.33
N PHE A 101 -6.22 14.60 1.28
CA PHE A 101 -4.83 14.17 1.07
C PHE A 101 -4.74 12.69 0.69
N THR A 102 -5.52 11.84 1.34
CA THR A 102 -5.56 10.40 1.06
C THR A 102 -6.08 10.11 -0.35
N ILE A 103 -7.14 10.81 -0.78
CA ILE A 103 -7.66 10.72 -2.16
C ILE A 103 -6.63 11.24 -3.17
N ALA A 104 -5.98 12.37 -2.90
CA ALA A 104 -4.94 12.92 -3.75
C ALA A 104 -3.77 11.93 -3.94
N ILE A 105 -3.31 11.30 -2.86
CA ILE A 105 -2.33 10.21 -2.92
C ILE A 105 -2.84 9.04 -3.76
N GLY A 106 -4.10 8.63 -3.57
CA GLY A 106 -4.73 7.58 -4.37
C GLY A 106 -4.66 7.87 -5.87
N LEU A 107 -4.95 9.10 -6.28
CA LEU A 107 -4.85 9.54 -7.68
C LEU A 107 -3.40 9.50 -8.21
N VAL A 108 -2.43 9.88 -7.39
CA VAL A 108 -1.00 9.74 -7.73
C VAL A 108 -0.64 8.28 -7.97
N TYR A 109 -1.11 7.34 -7.13
CA TYR A 109 -0.90 5.92 -7.34
C TYR A 109 -1.57 5.39 -8.60
N VAL A 110 -2.78 5.84 -8.94
CA VAL A 110 -3.43 5.51 -10.21
C VAL A 110 -2.57 5.95 -11.38
N TRP A 111 -2.11 7.20 -11.37
CA TRP A 111 -1.27 7.77 -12.42
C TRP A 111 0.05 7.01 -12.55
N LEU A 112 0.75 6.76 -11.44
CA LEU A 112 1.99 5.96 -11.43
C LEU A 112 1.76 4.54 -11.95
N GLY A 113 0.64 3.92 -11.62
CA GLY A 113 0.26 2.61 -12.15
C GLY A 113 0.08 2.64 -13.67
N VAL A 114 -0.61 3.65 -14.21
CA VAL A 114 -0.75 3.84 -15.67
C VAL A 114 0.60 4.08 -16.35
N VAL A 115 1.45 4.94 -15.78
CA VAL A 115 2.80 5.20 -16.30
C VAL A 115 3.63 3.93 -16.28
N GLN A 116 3.62 3.18 -15.17
CA GLN A 116 4.37 1.93 -15.04
C GLN A 116 3.87 0.86 -16.00
N TRP A 117 2.57 0.76 -16.23
CA TRP A 117 1.98 -0.20 -17.18
C TRP A 117 2.48 0.03 -18.61
N ARG A 118 2.62 1.31 -19.01
CA ARG A 118 3.05 1.70 -20.36
C ARG A 118 4.57 1.70 -20.53
N ARG A 119 5.31 2.19 -19.53
CA ARG A 119 6.76 2.43 -19.64
C ARG A 119 7.63 1.31 -19.07
N LEU A 120 7.08 0.42 -18.25
CA LEU A 120 7.79 -0.71 -17.62
C LEU A 120 9.11 -0.29 -16.97
N THR A 121 9.10 0.84 -16.26
CA THR A 121 10.32 1.40 -15.66
C THR A 121 10.77 0.56 -14.47
N ARG A 122 12.07 0.56 -14.17
CA ARG A 122 12.62 -0.05 -12.95
C ARG A 122 12.51 0.84 -11.72
N MET A 123 12.46 2.16 -11.90
CA MET A 123 12.55 3.12 -10.79
C MET A 123 11.23 3.29 -10.04
N ILE A 124 10.10 3.35 -10.75
CA ILE A 124 8.77 3.47 -10.11
C ILE A 124 8.51 2.31 -9.14
N PRO A 125 8.58 1.02 -9.55
CA PRO A 125 8.30 -0.08 -8.63
C PRO A 125 9.32 -0.17 -7.49
N LEU A 126 10.57 0.24 -7.71
CA LEU A 126 11.59 0.29 -6.65
C LEU A 126 11.23 1.32 -5.57
N MET A 127 10.80 2.52 -5.98
CA MET A 127 10.40 3.55 -5.03
C MET A 127 9.15 3.15 -4.26
N MET A 128 8.16 2.58 -4.96
CA MET A 128 6.93 2.08 -4.33
C MET A 128 7.22 0.92 -3.38
N LEU A 129 8.17 0.04 -3.72
CA LEU A 129 8.65 -1.03 -2.84
C LEU A 129 9.19 -0.46 -1.53
N LEU A 130 10.06 0.55 -1.60
CA LEU A 130 10.65 1.16 -0.40
C LEU A 130 9.60 1.85 0.48
N PHE A 131 8.65 2.58 -0.12
CA PHE A 131 7.55 3.18 0.63
C PHE A 131 6.62 2.14 1.25
N ALA A 132 6.28 1.07 0.53
CA ALA A 132 5.45 -0.01 1.06
C ALA A 132 6.15 -0.75 2.21
N ALA A 133 7.44 -1.04 2.08
CA ALA A 133 8.24 -1.66 3.14
C ALA A 133 8.31 -0.77 4.39
N TYR A 134 8.56 0.52 4.22
CA TYR A 134 8.55 1.48 5.32
C TYR A 134 7.18 1.58 6.00
N GLY A 135 6.10 1.66 5.22
CA GLY A 135 4.73 1.70 5.74
C GLY A 135 4.36 0.43 6.53
N LEU A 136 4.74 -0.75 6.04
CA LEU A 136 4.54 -2.00 6.76
C LEU A 136 5.37 -2.07 8.04
N LEU A 137 6.63 -1.64 8.00
CA LEU A 137 7.51 -1.62 9.17
C LEU A 137 6.98 -0.69 10.26
N THR A 138 6.58 0.53 9.90
CA THR A 138 6.00 1.50 10.84
C THR A 138 4.69 0.99 11.44
N THR A 139 3.85 0.33 10.64
CA THR A 139 2.62 -0.32 11.13
C THR A 139 2.95 -1.44 12.12
N ALA A 140 3.91 -2.31 11.79
CA ALA A 140 4.34 -3.41 12.65
C ALA A 140 4.93 -2.91 13.98
N LEU A 141 5.76 -1.87 13.95
CA LEU A 141 6.31 -1.24 15.15
C LEU A 141 5.21 -0.58 16.00
N GLY A 142 4.22 0.06 15.37
CA GLY A 142 3.05 0.60 16.06
C GLY A 142 2.26 -0.47 16.80
N LEU A 143 2.01 -1.61 16.13
CA LEU A 143 1.34 -2.77 16.73
C LEU A 143 2.15 -3.35 17.90
N ALA A 144 3.46 -3.53 17.73
CA ALA A 144 4.33 -4.09 18.75
C ALA A 144 4.47 -3.18 19.98
N GLY A 145 4.48 -1.86 19.78
CA GLY A 145 4.61 -0.88 20.86
C GLY A 145 3.31 -0.60 21.63
N GLY A 146 2.21 -1.30 21.34
CA GLY A 146 0.89 -1.02 21.94
C GLY A 146 0.29 0.33 21.53
N LYS A 147 1.02 1.12 20.71
CA LYS A 147 0.59 2.37 20.08
C LYS A 147 -0.23 2.15 18.82
N ALA A 148 -0.62 0.91 18.56
CA ALA A 148 -1.69 0.62 17.63
C ALA A 148 -2.80 1.63 17.88
N VAL A 149 -3.40 2.16 16.83
CA VAL A 149 -4.46 3.18 16.89
C VAL A 149 -5.74 2.55 17.49
N MET A 150 -5.60 2.01 18.70
CA MET A 150 -6.50 1.13 19.43
C MET A 150 -7.74 1.96 19.71
N GLY A 151 -8.80 1.69 18.95
CA GLY A 151 -10.07 2.39 19.02
C GLY A 151 -10.40 3.27 17.81
N LEU A 152 -9.42 3.60 16.95
CA LEU A 152 -9.63 4.36 15.71
C LEU A 152 -9.92 3.43 14.52
N VAL A 153 -9.33 2.23 14.55
CA VAL A 153 -9.42 1.24 13.47
C VAL A 153 -9.85 -0.11 14.06
N VAL A 154 -10.86 -0.74 13.46
CA VAL A 154 -11.37 -2.06 13.91
C VAL A 154 -10.33 -3.13 13.57
N PRO A 155 -10.10 -4.18 14.40
CA PRO A 155 -9.09 -5.20 14.11
C PRO A 155 -9.21 -5.84 12.72
N LEU A 156 -10.44 -6.06 12.24
CA LEU A 156 -10.68 -6.57 10.89
C LEU A 156 -10.16 -5.64 9.79
N GLN A 157 -10.29 -4.33 9.98
CA GLN A 157 -9.76 -3.33 9.04
C GLN A 157 -8.23 -3.33 9.05
N ILE A 158 -7.59 -3.46 10.21
CA ILE A 158 -6.12 -3.60 10.31
C ILE A 158 -5.67 -4.83 9.53
N ALA A 159 -6.31 -5.99 9.77
CA ALA A 159 -5.98 -7.23 9.07
C ALA A 159 -6.14 -7.10 7.56
N PHE A 160 -7.24 -6.49 7.09
CA PHE A 160 -7.48 -6.24 5.67
C PHE A 160 -6.43 -5.29 5.06
N SER A 161 -6.10 -4.19 5.74
CA SER A 161 -5.06 -3.25 5.30
C SER A 161 -3.68 -3.89 5.24
N LEU A 162 -3.32 -4.73 6.22
CA LEU A 162 -2.07 -5.49 6.22
C LEU A 162 -2.01 -6.49 5.07
N LEU A 163 -3.11 -7.21 4.81
CA LEU A 163 -3.21 -8.13 3.68
C LEU A 163 -3.00 -7.40 2.35
N LEU A 164 -3.75 -6.31 2.12
CA LEU A 164 -3.65 -5.52 0.90
C LEU A 164 -2.23 -4.95 0.71
N SER A 165 -1.64 -4.43 1.78
CA SER A 165 -0.26 -3.89 1.77
C SER A 165 0.78 -4.97 1.48
N THR A 166 0.59 -6.18 2.01
CA THR A 166 1.47 -7.33 1.75
C THR A 166 1.39 -7.77 0.29
N VAL A 167 0.18 -7.85 -0.27
CA VAL A 167 0.00 -8.17 -1.70
C VAL A 167 0.62 -7.09 -2.58
N ALA A 168 0.41 -5.81 -2.27
CA ALA A 168 1.04 -4.69 -2.98
C ALA A 168 2.57 -4.76 -2.90
N LEU A 169 3.14 -5.09 -1.74
CA LEU A 169 4.58 -5.28 -1.55
C LEU A 169 5.11 -6.36 -2.49
N LEU A 170 4.47 -7.53 -2.54
CA LEU A 170 4.85 -8.62 -3.45
C LEU A 170 4.79 -8.19 -4.91
N CYS A 171 3.76 -7.44 -5.29
CA CYS A 171 3.64 -6.83 -6.61
C CYS A 171 4.81 -5.88 -6.93
N PHE A 172 5.24 -5.05 -5.97
CA PHE A 172 6.37 -4.15 -6.16
C PHE A 172 7.72 -4.87 -6.21
N ILE A 173 7.90 -5.97 -5.47
CA ILE A 173 9.08 -6.83 -5.59
C ILE A 173 9.16 -7.43 -6.99
N ALA A 174 8.05 -8.03 -7.47
CA ALA A 174 7.97 -8.58 -8.83
C ALA A 174 8.19 -7.50 -9.91
N GLY A 175 7.57 -6.33 -9.73
CA GLY A 175 7.72 -5.15 -10.60
C GLY A 175 9.17 -4.69 -10.73
N THR A 176 9.85 -4.58 -9.59
CA THR A 176 11.25 -4.14 -9.51
C THR A 176 12.16 -5.13 -10.23
N ARG A 177 12.04 -6.43 -9.90
CA ARG A 177 12.82 -7.49 -10.54
C ARG A 177 12.59 -7.55 -12.04
N GLY A 178 11.33 -7.47 -12.47
CA GLY A 178 10.95 -7.43 -13.89
C GLY A 178 11.59 -6.25 -14.62
N GLY A 179 11.52 -5.05 -14.05
CA GLY A 179 12.11 -3.85 -14.63
C GLY A 179 13.64 -3.94 -14.79
N PHE A 180 14.35 -4.45 -13.78
CA PHE A 180 15.80 -4.64 -13.87
C PHE A 180 16.18 -5.70 -14.92
N ARG A 181 15.49 -6.84 -14.94
CA ARG A 181 15.76 -7.91 -15.91
C ARG A 181 15.46 -7.46 -17.34
N LEU A 182 14.34 -6.80 -17.56
CA LEU A 182 13.93 -6.30 -18.87
C LEU A 182 14.97 -5.35 -19.45
N GLN A 183 15.52 -4.45 -18.62
CA GLN A 183 16.58 -3.55 -19.07
C GLN A 183 17.88 -4.29 -19.37
N ALA A 184 18.24 -5.31 -18.58
CA ALA A 184 19.44 -6.10 -18.83
C ALA A 184 19.35 -6.87 -20.16
N LEU A 185 18.18 -7.48 -20.45
CA LEU A 185 17.94 -8.18 -21.70
C LEU A 185 18.02 -7.25 -22.92
N ARG A 186 17.41 -6.05 -22.83
CA ARG A 186 17.45 -5.03 -23.91
C ARG A 186 18.81 -4.41 -24.17
N LYS A 187 19.76 -4.57 -23.23
CA LYS A 187 21.14 -4.13 -23.42
C LYS A 187 22.04 -5.23 -23.99
N ALA A 188 21.60 -6.48 -23.93
CA ALA A 188 22.38 -7.65 -24.34
C ALA A 188 22.06 -8.12 -25.77
N GLY A 189 20.88 -7.78 -26.29
CA GLY A 189 20.53 -7.89 -27.71
C GLY A 189 20.69 -6.57 -28.42
#